data_AF-A0A3L6JQM5-F1
#
_entry.id   AF-A0A3L6JQM5-F1
#
_cell.length_a   1.000
_cell.length_b   1.000
_cell.length_c   1.000
_cell.angle_alpha   90.00
_cell.angle_beta   90.00
_cell.angle_gamma   90.00
#
_symmetry.space_group_name_H-M   'P 1'
#
loop_
_entity.id
_entity.type
_entity.pdbx_description
1 polymer ?
#
loop_
_entity_poly.entity_id
_entity_poly.type
_entity_poly.pdbx_seq_one_letter_code
_entity_poly.pdbx_strand_id
1 'polypeptide(L)'
;MARSKPMLVAMADLRMAMQVRYVKLGIVGMGALGPLMAIIMISVFVIFPTTEEETSLILGIMIPMAGTLLAVFSVIPATLIAANSLVGEREQDTLEPLLCTPLTDRELLWGKTLSSLIPSLTILLAGTAVVMIVTNVIFVLYGRPMMLVPDLAGLFLILTAGPAIILTAVSINILISGKVKRVYEAYQTSGAIILVLMIPMFAPIIGMESGIPNTSMVWTVNIVTTLIAATLMIVTWSLAVKRFNRDRMISLR
;
A
#
# COMPACT_ATOMS: atom_id res chain seq x y z
N MET A 1 -9.15 -24.37 15.88
CA MET A 1 -9.82 -23.93 14.64
C MET A 1 -8.99 -24.37 13.45
N ALA A 2 -9.49 -25.28 12.61
CA ALA A 2 -8.84 -25.61 11.35
C ALA A 2 -8.83 -24.34 10.46
N ARG A 3 -7.65 -23.82 10.13
CA ARG A 3 -7.52 -22.67 9.23
C ARG A 3 -8.03 -23.09 7.84
N SER A 4 -8.75 -22.21 7.15
CA SER A 4 -9.18 -22.48 5.77
C SER A 4 -7.95 -22.71 4.88
N LYS A 5 -8.08 -23.59 3.87
CA LYS A 5 -6.96 -23.95 2.97
C LYS A 5 -6.24 -22.72 2.38
N PRO A 6 -6.92 -21.64 1.92
CA PRO A 6 -6.26 -20.43 1.41
C PRO A 6 -5.42 -19.71 2.48
N MET A 7 -5.87 -19.69 3.73
CA MET A 7 -5.14 -19.04 4.82
C MET A 7 -3.85 -19.81 5.16
N LEU A 8 -3.85 -21.14 5.07
CA LEU A 8 -2.64 -21.94 5.24
C LEU A 8 -1.60 -21.64 4.17
N VAL A 9 -2.03 -21.54 2.91
CA VAL A 9 -1.17 -21.12 1.80
C VAL A 9 -0.63 -19.71 2.05
N ALA A 10 -1.50 -18.77 2.42
CA ALA A 10 -1.11 -17.38 2.66
C ALA A 10 -0.01 -17.25 3.73
N MET A 11 -0.14 -18.03 4.82
CA MET A 11 0.83 -18.01 5.91
C MET A 11 2.13 -18.74 5.57
N ALA A 12 2.07 -19.81 4.80
CA ALA A 12 3.27 -20.50 4.30
C ALA A 12 4.08 -19.58 3.39
N ASP A 13 3.42 -18.94 2.42
CA ASP A 13 4.02 -17.96 1.51
C ASP A 13 4.62 -16.77 2.24
N LEU A 14 3.87 -16.18 3.16
CA LEU A 14 4.36 -15.05 3.94
C LEU A 14 5.59 -15.46 4.77
N ARG A 15 5.60 -16.67 5.32
CA ARG A 15 6.74 -17.18 6.08
C ARG A 15 7.96 -17.37 5.19
N MET A 16 7.80 -17.93 4.00
CA MET A 16 8.88 -18.06 3.01
C MET A 16 9.40 -16.69 2.58
N ALA A 17 8.51 -15.75 2.26
CA ALA A 17 8.86 -14.38 1.93
C ALA A 17 9.66 -13.70 3.06
N MET A 18 9.28 -13.92 4.33
CA MET A 18 9.97 -13.35 5.50
C MET A 18 11.34 -13.96 5.80
N GLN A 19 11.64 -15.16 5.28
CA GLN A 19 12.98 -15.75 5.38
C GLN A 19 13.99 -15.05 4.45
N VAL A 20 13.50 -14.41 3.40
CA VAL A 20 14.31 -13.70 2.43
C VAL A 20 14.74 -12.35 3.00
N ARG A 21 16.06 -12.18 3.24
CA ARG A 21 16.61 -11.00 3.94
C ARG A 21 16.21 -9.67 3.29
N TYR A 22 16.24 -9.58 1.96
CA TYR A 22 15.87 -8.35 1.24
C TYR A 22 14.37 -8.06 1.30
N VAL A 23 13.50 -9.09 1.34
CA VAL A 23 12.06 -8.90 1.53
C VAL A 23 11.77 -8.42 2.94
N LYS A 24 12.37 -9.05 3.96
CA LYS A 24 12.23 -8.61 5.35
C LYS A 24 12.70 -7.18 5.56
N LEU A 25 13.89 -6.83 5.04
CA LEU A 25 14.41 -5.46 5.11
C LEU A 25 13.58 -4.47 4.28
N GLY A 26 13.07 -4.90 3.13
CA GLY A 26 12.19 -4.10 2.28
C GLY A 26 10.86 -3.78 2.97
N ILE A 27 10.21 -4.78 3.56
CA ILE A 27 8.94 -4.61 4.29
C ILE A 27 9.14 -3.68 5.50
N VAL A 28 10.15 -3.93 6.33
CA VAL A 28 10.40 -3.13 7.54
C VAL A 28 10.88 -1.73 7.18
N GLY A 29 11.83 -1.60 6.25
CA GLY A 29 12.37 -0.33 5.80
C GLY A 29 11.33 0.51 5.07
N MET A 30 10.84 0.03 3.92
CA MET A 30 9.92 0.79 3.06
C MET A 30 8.55 0.99 3.72
N GLY A 31 8.07 0.02 4.50
CA GLY A 31 6.82 0.16 5.25
C GLY A 31 6.93 1.20 6.38
N ALA A 32 8.09 1.32 7.03
CA ALA A 32 8.32 2.33 8.06
C ALA A 32 8.61 3.73 7.49
N LEU A 33 9.08 3.84 6.24
CA LEU A 33 9.38 5.14 5.62
C LEU A 33 8.17 6.07 5.59
N GLY A 34 6.98 5.59 5.25
CA GLY A 34 5.77 6.42 5.23
C GLY A 34 5.48 7.10 6.58
N PRO A 35 5.30 6.32 7.66
CA PRO A 35 5.10 6.87 9.01
C PRO A 35 6.24 7.76 9.48
N LEU A 36 7.49 7.36 9.25
CA LEU A 36 8.67 8.10 9.70
C LEU A 36 8.78 9.44 8.99
N MET A 37 8.56 9.48 7.67
CA MET A 37 8.51 10.72 6.90
C MET A 37 7.38 11.63 7.36
N ALA A 38 6.17 11.09 7.59
CA ALA A 38 5.04 11.88 8.07
C ALA A 38 5.31 12.49 9.46
N ILE A 39 5.89 11.72 10.37
CA ILE A 39 6.27 12.20 11.71
C ILE A 39 7.34 13.28 11.60
N ILE A 40 8.42 13.06 10.84
CA ILE A 40 9.49 14.05 10.67
C ILE A 40 8.94 15.34 10.06
N MET A 41 8.15 15.22 8.99
CA MET A 41 7.58 16.35 8.27
C MET A 41 6.73 17.25 9.17
N ILE A 42 5.98 16.68 10.12
CA ILE A 42 5.13 17.44 11.03
C ILE A 42 5.93 17.92 12.25
N SER A 43 6.75 17.05 12.84
CA SER A 43 7.47 17.34 14.07
C SER A 43 8.49 18.47 13.93
N VAL A 44 9.17 18.58 12.78
CA VAL A 44 10.18 19.64 12.56
C VAL A 44 9.58 21.03 12.76
N PHE A 45 8.38 21.29 12.23
CA PHE A 45 7.75 22.61 12.34
C PHE A 45 7.07 22.86 13.70
N VAL A 46 6.80 21.81 14.46
CA VAL A 46 6.31 21.93 15.84
C VAL A 46 7.46 22.26 16.79
N ILE A 47 8.63 21.64 16.57
CA ILE A 47 9.81 21.78 17.43
C ILE A 47 10.55 23.10 17.15
N PHE A 48 10.65 23.49 15.88
CA PHE A 48 11.27 24.72 15.43
C PHE A 48 10.20 25.66 14.83
N PRO A 49 9.30 26.23 15.65
CA PRO A 49 8.29 27.15 15.15
C PRO A 49 8.96 28.42 14.63
N THR A 50 8.53 28.91 13.47
CA THR A 50 8.95 30.22 12.96
C THR A 50 8.07 31.31 13.56
N THR A 51 6.89 31.54 12.98
CA THR A 51 5.81 32.38 13.52
C THR A 51 4.54 31.55 13.68
N GLU A 52 3.62 31.96 14.55
CA GLU A 52 2.37 31.19 14.78
C GLU A 52 1.53 31.08 13.50
N GLU A 53 1.44 32.16 12.72
CA GLU A 53 0.72 32.19 11.45
C GLU A 53 1.36 31.24 10.42
N GLU A 54 2.68 31.33 10.20
CA GLU A 54 3.38 30.44 9.26
C GLU A 54 3.30 28.97 9.69
N THR A 55 3.42 28.69 10.99
CA THR A 55 3.35 27.30 11.48
C THR A 55 1.96 26.71 11.24
N SER A 56 0.89 27.49 11.44
CA SER A 56 -0.48 27.05 11.14
C SER A 56 -0.71 26.78 9.65
N LEU A 57 -0.13 27.62 8.79
CA LEU A 57 -0.21 27.48 7.33
C LEU A 57 0.52 26.23 6.86
N ILE A 58 1.75 26.01 7.35
CA ILE A 58 2.56 24.84 7.02
C ILE A 58 1.88 23.56 7.49
N LEU A 59 1.33 23.53 8.72
CA LEU A 59 0.58 22.37 9.21
C LEU A 59 -0.68 22.11 8.36
N GLY A 60 -1.35 23.16 7.87
CA GLY A 60 -2.49 23.05 6.95
C GLY A 60 -2.15 22.34 5.63
N ILE A 61 -0.91 22.48 5.14
CA ILE A 61 -0.40 21.74 3.97
C ILE A 61 -0.01 20.32 4.35
N MET A 62 0.73 20.18 5.45
CA MET A 62 1.44 18.95 5.76
C MET A 62 0.50 17.84 6.25
N ILE A 63 -0.57 18.19 6.97
CA ILE A 63 -1.49 17.19 7.54
C ILE A 63 -2.21 16.38 6.42
N PRO A 64 -2.82 17.01 5.40
CA PRO A 64 -3.39 16.26 4.27
C PRO A 64 -2.34 15.42 3.52
N MET A 65 -1.12 15.95 3.36
CA MET A 65 -0.03 15.22 2.70
C MET A 65 0.42 13.99 3.46
N ALA A 66 0.37 14.00 4.80
CA ALA A 66 0.69 12.84 5.62
C ALA A 66 -0.22 11.65 5.31
N GLY A 67 -1.51 11.88 5.07
CA GLY A 67 -2.47 10.85 4.66
C GLY A 67 -2.08 10.20 3.33
N THR A 68 -1.76 11.02 2.33
CA THR A 68 -1.28 10.57 1.02
C THR A 68 0.01 9.76 1.14
N LEU A 69 1.01 10.25 1.89
CA LEU A 69 2.29 9.55 2.07
C LEU A 69 2.11 8.18 2.72
N LEU A 70 1.30 8.08 3.78
CA LEU A 70 1.01 6.81 4.45
C LEU A 70 0.39 5.78 3.49
N ALA A 71 -0.61 6.21 2.72
CA ALA A 71 -1.24 5.35 1.73
C ALA A 71 -0.25 4.94 0.63
N VAL A 72 0.62 5.85 0.18
CA VAL A 72 1.62 5.56 -0.86
C VAL A 72 2.63 4.49 -0.42
N PHE A 73 3.28 4.70 0.72
CA PHE A 73 4.34 3.81 1.18
C PHE A 73 3.83 2.43 1.61
N SER A 74 2.55 2.31 1.95
CA SER A 74 1.95 1.02 2.32
C SER A 74 1.71 0.08 1.14
N VAL A 75 1.73 0.59 -0.09
CA VAL A 75 1.52 -0.22 -1.32
C VAL A 75 2.81 -0.93 -1.73
N ILE A 76 3.98 -0.37 -1.40
CA ILE A 76 5.28 -0.91 -1.79
C ILE A 76 5.53 -2.31 -1.20
N PRO A 77 5.28 -2.58 0.10
CA PRO A 77 5.35 -3.94 0.64
C PRO A 77 4.42 -4.92 -0.06
N ALA A 78 3.23 -4.48 -0.51
CA ALA A 78 2.26 -5.34 -1.17
C ALA A 78 2.79 -5.88 -2.50
N THR A 79 3.42 -5.01 -3.30
CA THR A 79 4.02 -5.41 -4.57
C THR A 79 5.22 -6.31 -4.39
N LEU A 80 6.07 -5.99 -3.39
CA LEU A 80 7.26 -6.78 -3.09
C LEU A 80 6.89 -8.21 -2.70
N ILE A 81 5.89 -8.39 -1.84
CA ILE A 81 5.44 -9.71 -1.40
C ILE A 81 4.72 -10.44 -2.54
N ALA A 82 3.83 -9.77 -3.27
CA ALA A 82 3.08 -10.38 -4.38
C ALA A 82 4.00 -10.82 -5.53
N ALA A 83 5.01 -10.03 -5.89
CA ALA A 83 5.97 -10.36 -6.92
C ALA A 83 6.81 -11.60 -6.54
N ASN A 84 7.33 -11.64 -5.30
CA ASN A 84 8.11 -12.80 -4.82
C ASN A 84 7.26 -14.06 -4.70
N SER A 85 6.00 -13.94 -4.33
CA SER A 85 5.09 -15.08 -4.12
C SER A 85 4.73 -15.82 -5.41
N LEU A 86 4.72 -15.17 -6.58
CA LEU A 86 4.42 -15.83 -7.86
C LEU A 86 5.63 -15.90 -8.79
N VAL A 87 6.27 -14.76 -9.04
CA VAL A 87 7.41 -14.69 -9.97
C VAL A 87 8.66 -15.26 -9.30
N GLY A 88 8.81 -15.07 -7.99
CA GLY A 88 9.93 -15.66 -7.23
C GLY A 88 9.85 -17.19 -7.19
N GLU A 89 8.67 -17.75 -7.01
CA GLU A 89 8.48 -19.21 -7.09
C GLU A 89 8.73 -19.76 -8.49
N ARG A 90 8.44 -18.98 -9.55
CA ARG A 90 8.83 -19.36 -10.91
C ARG A 90 10.34 -19.27 -11.10
N GLU A 91 10.97 -18.19 -10.63
CA GLU A 91 12.41 -17.98 -10.74
C GLU A 91 13.22 -19.05 -9.97
N GLN A 92 12.62 -19.67 -8.95
CA GLN A 92 13.19 -20.76 -8.15
C GLN A 92 12.75 -22.16 -8.60
N ASP A 93 12.03 -22.29 -9.72
CA ASP A 93 11.50 -23.56 -10.24
C ASP A 93 10.60 -24.33 -9.24
N THR A 94 9.99 -23.64 -8.28
CA THR A 94 9.08 -24.24 -7.27
C THR A 94 7.60 -24.08 -7.63
N LEU A 95 7.28 -23.42 -8.75
CA LEU A 95 5.92 -23.23 -9.20
C LEU A 95 5.25 -24.56 -9.61
N GLU A 96 5.96 -25.45 -10.32
CA GLU A 96 5.40 -26.72 -10.80
C GLU A 96 4.95 -27.65 -9.65
N PRO A 97 5.77 -27.91 -8.61
CA PRO A 97 5.32 -28.64 -7.43
C PRO A 97 4.09 -28.02 -6.75
N LEU A 98 4.00 -26.69 -6.70
CA LEU A 98 2.86 -25.98 -6.10
C LEU A 98 1.58 -26.19 -6.92
N LEU A 99 1.68 -26.22 -8.25
CA LEU A 99 0.55 -26.51 -9.14
C LEU A 99 0.16 -28.01 -9.13
N CYS A 100 1.00 -28.91 -8.62
CA CYS A 100 0.64 -30.32 -8.40
C CYS A 100 -0.11 -30.57 -7.09
N THR A 101 -0.27 -29.54 -6.23
CA THR A 101 -1.00 -29.69 -4.97
C THR A 101 -2.52 -29.86 -5.19
N PRO A 102 -3.23 -30.56 -4.27
CA PRO A 102 -4.69 -30.75 -4.32
C PRO A 102 -5.48 -29.48 -3.94
N LEU A 103 -4.96 -28.30 -4.30
CA LEU A 103 -5.59 -27.00 -4.15
C LEU A 103 -6.30 -26.63 -5.45
N THR A 104 -7.48 -26.03 -5.33
CA THR A 104 -8.17 -25.44 -6.48
C THR A 104 -7.51 -24.11 -6.88
N ASP A 105 -7.63 -23.73 -8.15
CA ASP A 105 -7.10 -22.47 -8.68
C ASP A 105 -7.55 -21.24 -7.88
N ARG A 106 -8.81 -21.25 -7.43
CA ARG A 106 -9.36 -20.18 -6.61
C ARG A 106 -8.74 -20.14 -5.21
N GLU A 107 -8.55 -21.30 -4.57
CA GLU A 107 -7.92 -21.38 -3.25
C GLU A 107 -6.46 -20.90 -3.30
N LEU A 108 -5.74 -21.25 -4.37
CA LEU A 108 -4.38 -20.79 -4.60
C LEU A 108 -4.35 -19.27 -4.83
N LEU A 109 -5.20 -18.76 -5.73
CA LEU A 109 -5.30 -17.32 -6.00
C LEU A 109 -5.59 -16.52 -4.73
N TRP A 110 -6.57 -16.94 -3.93
CA TRP A 110 -6.90 -16.28 -2.66
C TRP A 110 -5.79 -16.42 -1.62
N GLY A 111 -5.06 -17.54 -1.59
CA GLY A 111 -3.90 -17.69 -0.71
C GLY A 111 -2.79 -16.69 -1.05
N LYS A 112 -2.47 -16.55 -2.34
CA LYS A 112 -1.46 -15.62 -2.87
C LYS A 112 -1.85 -14.15 -2.66
N THR A 113 -3.14 -13.84 -2.76
CA THR A 113 -3.61 -12.47 -2.52
C THR A 113 -3.59 -12.13 -1.04
N LEU A 114 -4.03 -13.05 -0.17
CA LEU A 114 -4.03 -12.84 1.27
C LEU A 114 -2.61 -12.76 1.84
N SER A 115 -1.63 -13.50 1.29
CA SER A 115 -0.24 -13.47 1.75
C SER A 115 0.39 -12.07 1.65
N SER A 116 0.00 -11.29 0.64
CA SER A 116 0.48 -9.93 0.40
C SER A 116 -0.45 -8.86 0.96
N LEU A 117 -1.77 -9.10 0.94
CA LEU A 117 -2.78 -8.15 1.44
C LEU A 117 -2.68 -7.93 2.95
N ILE A 118 -2.64 -9.01 3.74
CA ILE A 118 -2.66 -8.95 5.21
C ILE A 118 -1.48 -8.13 5.77
N PRO A 119 -0.21 -8.41 5.43
CA PRO A 119 0.92 -7.64 5.95
C PRO A 119 0.88 -6.18 5.50
N SER A 120 0.47 -5.91 4.26
CA SER A 120 0.43 -4.54 3.72
C SER A 120 -0.66 -3.70 4.38
N LEU A 121 -1.84 -4.29 4.62
CA LEU A 121 -2.91 -3.62 5.36
C LEU A 121 -2.52 -3.41 6.83
N THR A 122 -1.81 -4.36 7.42
CA THR A 122 -1.28 -4.23 8.79
C THR A 122 -0.31 -3.05 8.86
N ILE A 123 0.60 -2.90 7.89
CA ILE A 123 1.55 -1.78 7.82
C ILE A 123 0.82 -0.45 7.64
N LEU A 124 -0.20 -0.39 6.78
CA LEU A 124 -1.01 0.82 6.57
C LEU A 124 -1.69 1.27 7.87
N LEU A 125 -2.40 0.35 8.54
CA LEU A 125 -3.17 0.67 9.74
C LEU A 125 -2.27 0.92 10.94
N ALA A 126 -1.26 0.08 11.16
CA ALA A 126 -0.30 0.27 12.24
C ALA A 126 0.53 1.55 12.04
N GLY A 127 0.95 1.82 10.81
CA GLY A 127 1.65 3.06 10.46
C GLY A 127 0.80 4.29 10.74
N THR A 128 -0.48 4.27 10.38
CA THR A 128 -1.43 5.35 10.69
C THR A 128 -1.60 5.54 12.20
N ALA A 129 -1.76 4.46 12.96
CA ALA A 129 -1.88 4.52 14.41
C ALA A 129 -0.61 5.09 15.07
N VAL A 130 0.57 4.69 14.60
CA VAL A 130 1.86 5.22 15.08
C VAL A 130 1.97 6.71 14.79
N VAL A 131 1.64 7.17 13.58
CA VAL A 131 1.64 8.60 13.24
C VAL A 131 0.68 9.37 14.15
N MET A 132 -0.56 8.89 14.33
CA MET A 132 -1.54 9.54 15.19
C MET A 132 -1.03 9.70 16.63
N ILE A 133 -0.48 8.63 17.23
CA ILE A 133 0.00 8.66 18.61
C ILE A 133 1.21 9.58 18.74
N VAL A 134 2.22 9.40 17.90
CA VAL A 134 3.49 10.13 18.01
C VAL A 134 3.31 11.62 17.76
N THR A 135 2.55 11.99 16.72
CA THR A 135 2.29 13.42 16.42
C THR A 135 1.48 14.11 17.51
N ASN A 136 0.48 13.44 18.10
CA ASN A 136 -0.28 14.00 19.22
C ASN A 136 0.57 14.15 20.49
N VAL A 137 1.45 13.18 20.79
CA VAL A 137 2.41 13.31 21.90
C VAL A 137 3.30 14.53 21.68
N ILE A 138 3.80 14.74 20.46
CA ILE A 138 4.62 15.91 20.12
C ILE A 138 3.82 17.21 20.26
N PHE A 139 2.58 17.28 19.79
CA PHE A 139 1.76 18.48 19.97
C PHE A 139 1.54 18.84 21.45
N VAL A 140 1.23 17.85 22.29
CA VAL A 140 1.04 18.06 23.73
C VAL A 140 2.33 18.54 24.40
N LEU A 141 3.48 17.95 24.06
CA LEU A 141 4.78 18.34 24.63
C LEU A 141 5.16 19.79 24.32
N TYR A 142 4.75 20.31 23.16
CA TYR A 142 5.04 21.67 22.71
C TYR A 142 3.84 22.63 22.91
N GLY A 143 2.87 22.26 23.74
CA GLY A 143 1.75 23.14 24.13
C GLY A 143 0.76 23.47 23.02
N ARG A 144 0.74 22.69 21.93
CA ARG A 144 -0.23 22.86 20.83
C ARG A 144 -1.49 22.02 21.06
N PRO A 145 -2.66 22.46 20.54
CA PRO A 145 -3.87 21.67 20.63
C PRO A 145 -3.70 20.33 19.92
N MET A 146 -4.34 19.29 20.45
CA MET A 146 -4.39 17.99 19.78
C MET A 146 -5.10 18.15 18.43
N MET A 147 -4.42 17.73 17.35
CA MET A 147 -4.97 17.72 16.01
C MET A 147 -4.98 16.28 15.49
N LEU A 148 -6.01 15.97 14.71
CA LEU A 148 -6.12 14.67 14.05
C LEU A 148 -5.12 14.65 12.88
N VAL A 149 -4.12 13.79 12.99
CA VAL A 149 -3.09 13.58 11.96
C VAL A 149 -2.99 12.09 11.67
N PRO A 150 -3.37 11.63 10.48
CA PRO A 150 -3.95 12.37 9.35
C PRO A 150 -5.31 13.01 9.68
N ASP A 151 -5.69 14.05 8.93
CA ASP A 151 -7.00 14.68 9.06
C ASP A 151 -8.14 13.71 8.71
N LEU A 152 -9.39 14.13 8.93
CA LEU A 152 -10.55 13.29 8.64
C LEU A 152 -10.61 12.85 7.17
N ALA A 153 -10.21 13.73 6.23
CA ALA A 153 -10.16 13.40 4.82
C ALA A 153 -9.02 12.42 4.50
N GLY A 154 -7.85 12.58 5.13
CA GLY A 154 -6.73 11.64 5.03
C GLY A 154 -7.06 10.26 5.59
N LEU A 155 -7.76 10.18 6.73
CA LEU A 155 -8.25 8.92 7.29
C LEU A 155 -9.27 8.25 6.36
N PHE A 156 -10.17 9.02 5.76
CA PHE A 156 -11.10 8.51 4.75
C PHE A 156 -10.34 7.89 3.58
N LEU A 157 -9.33 8.58 3.04
CA LEU A 157 -8.48 8.06 1.96
C LEU A 157 -7.75 6.78 2.39
N ILE A 158 -7.13 6.77 3.57
CA ILE A 158 -6.40 5.61 4.08
C ILE A 158 -7.31 4.40 4.24
N LEU A 159 -8.52 4.59 4.79
CA LEU A 159 -9.41 3.49 5.10
C LEU A 159 -10.16 2.95 3.87
N THR A 160 -10.33 3.77 2.83
CA THR A 160 -11.06 3.40 1.61
C THR A 160 -10.13 3.16 0.42
N ALA A 161 -9.45 4.20 -0.05
CA ALA A 161 -8.52 4.11 -1.17
C ALA A 161 -7.33 3.21 -0.85
N GLY A 162 -6.75 3.29 0.36
CA GLY A 162 -5.59 2.47 0.76
C GLY A 162 -5.76 0.96 0.47
N PRO A 163 -6.77 0.28 1.05
CA PRO A 163 -7.06 -1.13 0.77
C PRO A 163 -7.35 -1.40 -0.71
N ALA A 164 -8.09 -0.52 -1.39
CA ALA A 164 -8.42 -0.68 -2.81
C ALA A 164 -7.17 -0.65 -3.69
N ILE A 165 -6.22 0.23 -3.39
CA ILE A 165 -4.95 0.34 -4.10
C ILE A 165 -4.06 -0.87 -3.83
N ILE A 166 -3.97 -1.32 -2.57
CA ILE A 166 -3.21 -2.53 -2.21
C ILE A 166 -3.75 -3.74 -2.97
N LEU A 167 -5.07 -3.93 -3.01
CA LEU A 167 -5.69 -5.03 -3.77
C LEU A 167 -5.43 -4.91 -5.27
N THR A 168 -5.49 -3.70 -5.82
CA THR A 168 -5.17 -3.43 -7.23
C THR A 168 -3.72 -3.79 -7.54
N ALA A 169 -2.79 -3.39 -6.67
CA ALA A 169 -1.35 -3.69 -6.80
C ALA A 169 -1.07 -5.19 -6.77
N VAL A 170 -1.72 -5.94 -5.88
CA VAL A 170 -1.61 -7.40 -5.81
C VAL A 170 -2.21 -8.05 -7.07
N SER A 171 -3.39 -7.60 -7.50
CA SER A 171 -4.06 -8.12 -8.70
C SER A 171 -3.24 -7.89 -9.98
N ILE A 172 -2.60 -6.72 -10.10
CA ILE A 172 -1.69 -6.40 -11.19
C ILE A 172 -0.47 -7.31 -11.16
N ASN A 173 0.13 -7.56 -9.99
CA ASN A 173 1.27 -8.48 -9.88
C ASN A 173 0.90 -9.90 -10.33
N ILE A 174 -0.29 -10.37 -10.00
CA ILE A 174 -0.79 -11.67 -10.48
C ILE A 174 -0.89 -11.67 -12.01
N LEU A 175 -1.45 -10.63 -12.60
CA LEU A 175 -1.59 -10.51 -14.07
C LEU A 175 -0.23 -10.41 -14.79
N ILE A 176 0.72 -9.68 -14.22
CA ILE A 176 2.07 -9.52 -14.76
C ILE A 176 2.88 -10.80 -14.57
N SER A 177 2.63 -11.55 -13.49
CA SER A 177 3.35 -12.78 -13.21
C SER A 177 3.28 -13.76 -14.36
N GLY A 178 2.23 -13.78 -15.19
CA GLY A 178 2.19 -14.64 -16.37
C GLY A 178 3.18 -14.25 -17.50
N LYS A 179 3.78 -13.06 -17.48
CA LYS A 179 4.57 -12.52 -18.60
C LYS A 179 6.05 -12.33 -18.28
N VAL A 180 6.41 -12.26 -17.01
CA VAL A 180 7.77 -11.94 -16.56
C VAL A 180 8.45 -13.16 -15.95
N LYS A 181 9.77 -13.26 -16.16
CA LYS A 181 10.58 -14.39 -15.66
C LYS A 181 11.39 -14.01 -14.41
N ARG A 182 11.70 -12.73 -14.22
CA ARG A 182 12.51 -12.23 -13.10
C ARG A 182 11.67 -11.40 -12.14
N VAL A 183 11.91 -11.56 -10.84
CA VAL A 183 11.21 -10.78 -9.80
C VAL A 183 11.40 -9.27 -9.98
N TYR A 184 12.59 -8.84 -10.42
CA TYR A 184 12.89 -7.43 -10.64
C TYR A 184 12.02 -6.79 -11.75
N GLU A 185 11.77 -7.51 -12.86
CA GLU A 185 10.90 -7.05 -13.94
C GLU A 185 9.45 -6.89 -13.48
N ALA A 186 8.99 -7.82 -12.63
CA ALA A 186 7.67 -7.76 -12.01
C ALA A 186 7.52 -6.52 -11.12
N TYR A 187 8.53 -6.23 -10.30
CA TYR A 187 8.55 -5.07 -9.43
C TYR A 187 8.53 -3.76 -10.22
N GLN A 188 9.36 -3.63 -11.26
CA GLN A 188 9.43 -2.40 -12.06
C GLN A 188 8.13 -2.15 -12.83
N THR A 189 7.54 -3.21 -13.43
CA THR A 189 6.31 -3.08 -14.21
C THR A 189 5.10 -2.79 -13.31
N SER A 190 4.97 -3.50 -12.18
CA SER A 190 3.88 -3.22 -11.24
C SER A 190 4.05 -1.86 -10.56
N GLY A 191 5.28 -1.50 -10.19
CA GLY A 191 5.62 -0.20 -9.61
C GLY A 191 5.29 0.98 -10.52
N ALA A 192 5.55 0.86 -11.83
CA ALA A 192 5.19 1.91 -12.78
C ALA A 192 3.68 2.16 -12.86
N ILE A 193 2.87 1.09 -12.92
CA ILE A 193 1.40 1.22 -12.96
C ILE A 193 0.87 1.81 -11.66
N ILE A 194 1.46 1.43 -10.53
CA ILE A 194 1.06 1.93 -9.22
C ILE A 194 1.42 3.40 -9.07
N LEU A 195 2.60 3.82 -9.53
CA LEU A 195 3.01 5.23 -9.49
C LEU A 195 2.00 6.12 -10.24
N VAL A 196 1.53 5.68 -11.40
CA VAL A 196 0.46 6.39 -12.15
C VAL A 196 -0.82 6.49 -11.32
N LEU A 197 -1.16 5.44 -10.58
CA LEU A 197 -2.33 5.42 -9.71
C LEU A 197 -2.20 6.39 -8.52
N MET A 198 -0.98 6.77 -8.13
CA MET A 198 -0.76 7.72 -7.01
C MET A 198 -0.93 9.18 -7.42
N ILE A 199 -0.88 9.49 -8.71
CA ILE A 199 -0.96 10.86 -9.23
C ILE A 199 -2.18 11.62 -8.68
N PRO A 200 -3.41 11.06 -8.67
CA PRO A 200 -4.59 11.74 -8.13
C PRO A 200 -4.45 12.10 -6.65
N MET A 201 -3.69 11.33 -5.85
CA MET A 201 -3.51 11.58 -4.42
C MET A 201 -2.72 12.86 -4.12
N PHE A 202 -1.96 13.36 -5.11
CA PHE A 202 -1.22 14.62 -5.02
C PHE A 202 -1.97 15.80 -5.66
N ALA A 203 -3.12 15.57 -6.30
CA ALA A 203 -3.94 16.62 -6.89
C ALA A 203 -4.44 17.70 -5.90
N PRO A 204 -4.57 17.49 -4.56
CA PRO A 204 -4.95 18.58 -3.66
C PRO A 204 -3.93 19.73 -3.64
N ILE A 205 -2.68 19.48 -4.07
CA ILE A 205 -1.63 20.50 -4.19
C ILE A 205 -2.00 21.56 -5.26
N ILE A 206 -2.73 21.17 -6.30
CA ILE A 206 -3.01 22.03 -7.46
C ILE A 206 -3.99 23.17 -7.11
N GLY A 207 -4.87 22.98 -6.14
CA GLY A 207 -5.88 23.97 -5.72
C GLY A 207 -5.59 24.58 -4.36
N MET A 208 -4.31 24.74 -4.05
CA MET A 208 -3.87 25.53 -2.91
C MET A 208 -4.10 27.01 -3.22
N GLU A 209 -5.03 27.64 -2.50
CA GLU A 209 -5.16 29.09 -2.46
C GLU A 209 -4.41 29.60 -1.23
N SER A 210 -3.51 30.57 -1.42
CA SER A 210 -2.68 31.14 -0.33
C SER A 210 -1.85 30.11 0.45
N GLY A 211 -1.57 28.95 -0.14
CA GLY A 211 -0.80 27.89 0.51
C GLY A 211 -1.62 26.99 1.44
N ILE A 212 -2.95 27.08 1.52
CA ILE A 212 -3.76 26.12 2.27
C ILE A 212 -4.60 25.31 1.27
N PRO A 213 -4.59 23.97 1.32
CA PRO A 213 -5.49 23.17 0.50
C PRO A 213 -6.94 23.49 0.86
N ASN A 214 -7.76 23.85 -0.13
CA ASN A 214 -9.18 24.04 0.10
C ASN A 214 -9.80 22.71 0.58
N THR A 215 -10.39 22.70 1.79
CA THR A 215 -11.00 21.51 2.39
C THR A 215 -11.97 20.81 1.44
N SER A 216 -12.81 21.57 0.73
CA SER A 216 -13.76 21.01 -0.24
C SER A 216 -13.08 20.29 -1.40
N MET A 217 -11.93 20.80 -1.83
CA MET A 217 -11.14 20.21 -2.89
C MET A 217 -10.40 18.96 -2.42
N VAL A 218 -9.85 18.95 -1.20
CA VAL A 218 -9.25 17.74 -0.58
C VAL A 218 -10.28 16.60 -0.55
N TRP A 219 -11.49 16.88 -0.08
CA TRP A 219 -12.57 15.88 -0.07
C TRP A 219 -12.94 15.39 -1.47
N THR A 220 -13.09 16.32 -2.42
CA THR A 220 -13.41 15.97 -3.81
C THR A 220 -12.34 15.07 -4.43
N VAL A 221 -11.07 15.42 -4.25
CA VAL A 221 -9.95 14.63 -4.74
C VAL A 221 -9.89 13.26 -4.07
N ASN A 222 -10.11 13.17 -2.76
CA ASN A 222 -10.10 11.89 -2.05
C ASN A 222 -11.24 10.98 -2.51
N ILE A 223 -12.44 11.53 -2.75
CA ILE A 223 -13.58 10.79 -3.30
C ILE A 223 -13.26 10.31 -4.72
N VAL A 224 -12.76 11.18 -5.59
CA VAL A 224 -12.39 10.82 -6.97
C VAL A 224 -11.31 9.75 -6.98
N THR A 225 -10.27 9.89 -6.15
CA THR A 225 -9.20 8.90 -5.99
C THR A 225 -9.75 7.55 -5.53
N THR A 226 -10.68 7.57 -4.57
CA THR A 226 -11.33 6.35 -4.07
C THR A 226 -12.16 5.68 -5.16
N LEU A 227 -12.89 6.44 -5.98
CA LEU A 227 -13.66 5.91 -7.11
C LEU A 227 -12.74 5.31 -8.18
N ILE A 228 -11.64 5.98 -8.52
CA ILE A 228 -10.63 5.46 -9.45
C ILE A 228 -10.02 4.17 -8.89
N ALA A 229 -9.62 4.16 -7.63
CA ALA A 229 -9.06 2.97 -6.98
C ALA A 229 -10.06 1.81 -6.92
N ALA A 230 -11.33 2.08 -6.60
CA ALA A 230 -12.37 1.06 -6.53
C ALA A 230 -12.71 0.48 -7.92
N THR A 231 -12.82 1.33 -8.94
CA THR A 231 -13.06 0.86 -10.32
C THR A 231 -11.90 0.01 -10.82
N LEU A 232 -10.66 0.45 -10.62
CA LEU A 232 -9.47 -0.32 -10.98
C LEU A 232 -9.36 -1.61 -10.18
N MET A 233 -9.70 -1.61 -8.89
CA MET A 233 -9.75 -2.82 -8.08
C MET A 233 -10.72 -3.84 -8.68
N ILE A 234 -11.94 -3.44 -9.02
CA ILE A 234 -12.95 -4.33 -9.61
C ILE A 234 -12.47 -4.87 -10.97
N VAL A 235 -11.95 -3.98 -11.83
CA VAL A 235 -11.45 -4.36 -13.17
C VAL A 235 -10.27 -5.32 -13.05
N THR A 236 -9.23 -4.97 -12.30
CA THR A 236 -8.03 -5.79 -12.16
C THR A 236 -8.31 -7.12 -11.48
N TRP A 237 -9.16 -7.14 -10.44
CA TRP A 237 -9.59 -8.37 -9.78
C TRP A 237 -10.36 -9.29 -10.74
N SER A 238 -11.33 -8.75 -11.48
CA SER A 238 -12.11 -9.54 -12.44
C SER A 238 -11.24 -10.11 -13.55
N LEU A 239 -10.24 -9.36 -14.03
CA LEU A 239 -9.25 -9.83 -14.99
C LEU A 239 -8.34 -10.90 -14.39
N ALA A 240 -7.91 -10.73 -13.14
CA ALA A 240 -7.07 -11.71 -12.45
C ALA A 240 -7.80 -13.04 -12.32
N VAL A 241 -9.06 -13.04 -11.86
CA VAL A 241 -9.88 -14.25 -11.74
C VAL A 241 -10.12 -14.93 -13.09
N LYS A 242 -10.37 -14.17 -14.16
CA LYS A 242 -10.62 -14.73 -15.50
C LYS A 242 -9.36 -15.24 -16.20
N ARG A 243 -8.21 -14.60 -15.99
CA ARG A 243 -6.94 -14.96 -16.64
C ARG A 243 -6.12 -15.97 -15.85
N PHE A 244 -6.43 -16.18 -14.56
CA PHE A 244 -5.78 -17.20 -13.77
C PHE A 244 -6.21 -18.57 -14.28
N ASN A 245 -5.32 -19.20 -15.04
CA ASN A 245 -5.52 -20.54 -15.58
C ASN A 245 -4.20 -21.31 -15.44
N ARG A 246 -4.25 -22.43 -14.73
CA ARG A 246 -3.07 -23.23 -14.34
C ARG A 246 -2.20 -23.60 -15.54
N ASP A 247 -2.84 -24.06 -16.61
CA ASP A 247 -2.19 -24.58 -17.81
C ASP A 247 -1.40 -23.51 -18.58
N ARG A 248 -1.90 -22.27 -18.57
CA ARG A 248 -1.27 -21.15 -19.29
C ARG A 248 -0.01 -20.65 -18.58
N MET A 249 0.10 -20.84 -17.27
CA MET A 249 1.29 -20.49 -16.51
C MET A 249 2.44 -21.48 -16.72
N ILE A 250 2.12 -22.74 -17.07
CA ILE A 250 3.09 -23.81 -17.34
C ILE A 250 3.60 -23.72 -18.78
N SER A 251 2.77 -23.29 -19.73
CA SER A 251 3.14 -23.24 -21.16
C SER A 251 4.06 -22.06 -21.55
N LEU A 252 4.20 -21.05 -20.70
CA LEU A 252 5.02 -19.86 -20.96
C LEU A 252 6.46 -20.09 -20.49
N ARG A 253 7.22 -20.84 -21.31
CA ARG A 253 8.65 -21.11 -21.09
C ARG A 253 9.56 -19.96 -21.44
#